data_AF-A0A662JU77-F1
#
_entry.id   AF-A0A662JU77-F1
#
_cell.length_a   1.000
_cell.length_b   1.000
_cell.length_c   1.000
_cell.angle_alpha   90.00
_cell.angle_beta   90.00
_cell.angle_gamma   90.00
#
_symmetry.space_group_name_H-M   'P 1'
#
loop_
_entity.id
_entity.type
_entity.pdbx_description
1 polymer ?
#
loop_
_entity_poly.entity_id
_entity_poly.type
_entity_poly.pdbx_seq_one_letter_code
_entity_poly.pdbx_strand_id
1 'polypeptide(L)'
;MEDIFQKGQKITIRVVLVVIAFSVAKGLAGFFSGSVVLLADAVHSAADSFSTFLVWLGLKIAQKKPTERFQYGYYKAENLSTLLVSVLIFYAGFEIVRESLAKIFVSYQLHIPLVAVSVAVLDAIVMFLLGTYEVKIGRKINAQSLVADGSES
;
A
#
# COMPACT_ATOMS: atom_id res chain seq x y z
N MET A 1 0.77 25.29 -10.99
CA MET A 1 0.21 23.92 -10.89
C MET A 1 1.32 22.87 -10.95
N GLU A 2 2.33 23.02 -11.82
CA GLU A 2 3.52 22.13 -11.93
C GLU A 2 4.24 21.82 -10.59
N ASP A 3 4.43 22.82 -9.73
CA ASP A 3 5.17 22.69 -8.45
C ASP A 3 4.48 21.81 -7.39
N ILE A 4 3.13 21.82 -7.37
CA ILE A 4 2.35 21.05 -6.40
C ILE A 4 2.36 19.56 -6.80
N PHE A 5 2.34 19.31 -8.11
CA PHE A 5 2.42 17.96 -8.69
C PHE A 5 3.81 17.33 -8.56
N GLN A 6 4.88 18.09 -8.82
CA GLN A 6 6.25 17.62 -8.59
C GLN A 6 6.52 17.31 -7.11
N LYS A 7 5.97 18.12 -6.19
CA LYS A 7 6.00 17.82 -4.75
C LYS A 7 5.21 16.55 -4.44
N GLY A 8 4.02 16.36 -5.00
CA GLY A 8 3.22 15.14 -4.85
C GLY A 8 3.97 13.89 -5.30
N GLN A 9 4.58 13.91 -6.48
CA GLN A 9 5.33 12.77 -7.04
C GLN A 9 6.57 12.40 -6.20
N LYS A 10 7.29 13.41 -5.68
CA LYS A 10 8.41 13.20 -4.74
C LYS A 10 7.97 12.67 -3.38
N ILE A 11 6.73 12.92 -2.98
CA ILE A 11 6.19 12.40 -1.73
C ILE A 11 5.74 10.96 -1.92
N THR A 12 5.00 10.64 -2.99
CA THR A 12 4.57 9.27 -3.29
C THR A 12 5.75 8.30 -3.38
N ILE A 13 6.85 8.68 -4.04
CA ILE A 13 8.06 7.81 -4.11
C ILE A 13 8.71 7.61 -2.74
N ARG A 14 8.65 8.62 -1.85
CA ARG A 14 9.18 8.50 -0.49
C ARG A 14 8.30 7.60 0.34
N VAL A 15 6.97 7.65 0.19
CA VAL A 15 6.08 6.74 0.89
C VAL A 15 6.32 5.30 0.43
N VAL A 16 6.35 5.04 -0.87
CA VAL A 16 6.69 3.72 -1.44
C VAL A 16 8.00 3.18 -0.84
N LEU A 17 9.06 4.00 -0.77
CA LEU A 17 10.34 3.58 -0.21
C LEU A 17 10.25 3.25 1.29
N VAL A 18 9.45 4.00 2.06
CA VAL A 18 9.25 3.74 3.49
C VAL A 18 8.45 2.46 3.71
N VAL A 19 7.37 2.24 2.96
CA VAL A 19 6.53 1.04 3.05
C VAL A 19 7.35 -0.21 2.69
N ILE A 20 8.15 -0.16 1.62
CA ILE A 20 9.07 -1.24 1.24
C ILE A 20 10.10 -1.52 2.34
N ALA A 21 10.71 -0.48 2.91
CA ALA A 21 11.68 -0.66 3.99
C ALA A 21 11.04 -1.31 5.24
N PHE A 22 9.80 -0.93 5.57
CA PHE A 22 9.03 -1.54 6.65
C PHE A 22 8.69 -3.01 6.37
N SER A 23 8.23 -3.34 5.16
CA SER A 23 7.95 -4.72 4.75
C SER A 23 9.19 -5.62 4.90
N VAL A 24 10.37 -5.15 4.48
CA VAL A 24 11.63 -5.89 4.64
C VAL A 24 12.00 -6.05 6.12
N ALA A 25 11.87 -4.99 6.93
CA ALA A 25 12.16 -5.04 8.36
C ALA A 25 11.26 -6.04 9.10
N LYS A 26 9.96 -6.08 8.79
CA LYS A 26 9.02 -7.07 9.31
C LYS A 26 9.37 -8.48 8.89
N GLY A 27 9.73 -8.69 7.62
CA GLY A 27 10.12 -10.00 7.10
C GLY A 27 11.34 -10.56 7.83
N LEU A 28 12.34 -9.71 8.07
CA LEU A 28 13.52 -10.07 8.86
C LEU A 28 13.15 -10.35 10.32
N ALA A 29 12.34 -9.49 10.96
CA ALA A 29 11.89 -9.70 12.34
C ALA A 29 11.04 -10.98 12.49
N GLY A 30 10.19 -11.31 11.51
CA GLY A 30 9.41 -12.54 11.47
C GLY A 30 10.27 -13.78 11.30
N PHE A 31 11.27 -13.71 10.42
CA PHE A 31 12.23 -14.80 10.22
C PHE A 31 13.07 -15.08 11.48
N PHE A 32 13.63 -14.04 12.12
CA PHE A 32 14.45 -14.20 13.33
C PHE A 32 13.64 -14.58 14.57
N SER A 33 12.37 -14.14 14.67
CA SER A 33 11.50 -14.48 15.82
C SER A 33 10.78 -15.82 15.68
N GLY A 34 10.81 -16.45 14.49
CA GLY A 34 10.03 -17.66 14.19
C GLY A 34 8.52 -17.41 14.18
N SER A 35 8.08 -16.15 14.10
CA SER A 35 6.67 -15.78 14.18
C SER A 35 6.01 -15.86 12.81
N VAL A 36 5.13 -16.85 12.65
CA VAL A 36 4.27 -17.00 11.47
C VAL A 36 3.38 -15.77 11.28
N VAL A 37 2.98 -15.10 12.37
CA VAL A 37 2.15 -13.89 12.33
C VAL A 37 2.89 -12.72 11.70
N LEU A 38 4.16 -12.50 12.05
CA LEU A 38 4.95 -11.43 11.41
C LEU A 38 5.31 -11.74 9.96
N LEU A 39 5.52 -13.02 9.64
CA LEU A 39 5.77 -13.41 8.25
C LEU A 39 4.54 -13.15 7.39
N ALA A 40 3.34 -13.49 7.87
CA ALA A 40 2.08 -13.16 7.20
C ALA A 40 1.90 -11.64 7.05
N ASP A 41 2.17 -10.87 8.10
CA ASP A 41 2.07 -9.40 8.08
C ASP A 41 3.11 -8.76 7.13
N ALA A 42 4.32 -9.32 7.05
CA ALA A 42 5.35 -8.87 6.11
C ALA A 42 4.93 -9.09 4.65
N VAL A 43 4.32 -10.25 4.34
CA VAL A 43 3.78 -10.56 3.01
C VAL A 43 2.63 -9.62 2.66
N HIS A 44 1.76 -9.32 3.62
CA HIS A 44 0.68 -8.35 3.42
C HIS A 44 1.24 -6.95 3.07
N SER A 45 2.17 -6.42 3.88
CA SER A 45 2.81 -5.13 3.57
C SER A 45 3.64 -5.13 2.28
N ALA A 46 4.10 -6.30 1.81
CA ALA A 46 4.76 -6.44 0.52
C ALA A 46 3.75 -6.33 -0.65
N ALA A 47 2.57 -6.93 -0.49
CA ALA A 47 1.47 -6.80 -1.44
C ALA A 47 0.98 -5.35 -1.53
N ASP A 48 0.85 -4.67 -0.39
CA ASP A 48 0.47 -3.24 -0.36
C ASP A 48 1.52 -2.37 -1.05
N SER A 49 2.81 -2.61 -0.78
CA SER A 49 3.91 -1.92 -1.48
C SER A 49 3.81 -2.08 -3.01
N PHE A 50 3.38 -3.24 -3.48
CA PHE A 50 3.18 -3.49 -4.91
C PHE A 50 1.97 -2.72 -5.46
N SER A 51 0.86 -2.64 -4.70
CA SER A 51 -0.31 -1.81 -5.04
C SER A 51 0.07 -0.33 -5.13
N THR A 52 0.78 0.23 -4.13
CA THR A 52 1.26 1.63 -4.17
C THR A 52 2.22 1.87 -5.34
N PHE A 53 3.06 0.88 -5.70
CA PHE A 53 3.92 0.98 -6.89
C PHE A 53 3.10 1.09 -8.18
N LEU A 54 2.01 0.33 -8.31
CA LEU A 54 1.09 0.45 -9.44
C LEU A 54 0.38 1.81 -9.47
N VAL A 55 -0.02 2.35 -8.31
CA VAL A 55 -0.54 3.72 -8.18
C VAL A 55 0.47 4.74 -8.72
N TRP A 56 1.73 4.65 -8.28
CA TRP A 56 2.79 5.55 -8.73
C TRP A 56 3.03 5.44 -10.24
N LEU A 57 3.06 4.23 -10.80
CA LEU A 57 3.22 4.01 -12.23
C LEU A 57 2.06 4.60 -13.01
N GLY A 58 0.83 4.38 -12.53
CA GLY A 58 -0.40 4.95 -13.09
C GLY A 58 -0.40 6.46 -13.14
N LEU A 59 -0.03 7.09 -12.02
CA LEU A 59 0.09 8.54 -11.89
C LEU A 59 1.19 9.08 -12.82
N LYS A 60 2.33 8.39 -12.93
CA LYS A 60 3.43 8.77 -13.82
C LYS A 60 3.03 8.72 -15.29
N ILE A 61 2.25 7.71 -15.69
CA ILE A 61 1.72 7.60 -17.06
C ILE A 61 0.67 8.68 -17.32
N ALA A 62 -0.23 8.93 -16.37
CA ALA A 62 -1.28 9.95 -16.49
C ALA A 62 -0.70 11.36 -16.69
N GLN A 63 0.46 11.64 -16.11
CA GLN A 63 1.19 12.90 -16.23
C GLN A 63 1.98 13.07 -17.54
N LYS A 64 2.00 12.07 -18.43
CA LYS A 64 2.75 12.17 -19.68
C LYS A 64 2.10 13.19 -20.62
N LYS A 65 2.92 14.09 -21.20
CA LYS A 65 2.44 15.15 -22.11
C LYS A 65 1.67 14.54 -23.30
N PRO A 66 0.62 15.22 -23.79
CA PRO A 66 -0.12 14.79 -24.98
C PRO A 66 0.84 14.53 -26.14
N THR A 67 0.68 13.39 -26.81
CA THR A 67 1.46 13.01 -27.99
C THR A 67 0.55 13.04 -29.21
N GLU A 68 1.07 13.11 -30.44
CA GLU A 68 0.23 13.18 -31.66
C GLU A 68 -0.80 12.04 -31.78
N ARG A 69 -0.50 10.84 -31.22
CA ARG A 69 -1.46 9.72 -31.11
C ARG A 69 -2.54 9.89 -30.04
N PHE A 70 -2.31 10.71 -29.02
CA PHE A 70 -3.22 10.96 -27.89
C PHE A 70 -3.33 12.46 -27.63
N GLN A 71 -4.09 13.13 -28.49
CA GLN A 71 -4.28 14.59 -28.47
C GLN A 71 -4.98 15.10 -27.20
N TYR A 72 -5.82 14.26 -26.57
CA TYR A 72 -6.51 14.57 -25.32
C TYR A 72 -5.65 14.30 -24.05
N GLY A 73 -4.42 13.79 -24.20
CA GLY A 73 -3.54 13.45 -23.07
C GLY A 73 -3.83 12.10 -22.41
N TYR A 74 -3.04 11.75 -21.40
CA TYR A 74 -3.07 10.45 -20.72
C TYR A 74 -3.90 10.43 -19.42
N TYR A 75 -4.74 11.42 -19.16
CA TYR A 75 -5.52 11.54 -17.91
C TYR A 75 -6.39 10.31 -17.58
N LYS A 76 -6.86 9.55 -18.59
CA LYS A 76 -7.58 8.28 -18.39
C LYS A 76 -6.73 7.16 -17.79
N ALA A 77 -5.40 7.25 -17.86
CA ALA A 77 -4.50 6.27 -17.26
C ALA A 77 -4.61 6.25 -15.73
N GLU A 78 -4.94 7.38 -15.10
CA GLU A 78 -5.21 7.43 -13.66
C GLU A 78 -6.46 6.60 -13.33
N ASN A 79 -7.57 6.80 -14.04
CA ASN A 79 -8.79 6.03 -13.83
C ASN A 79 -8.56 4.51 -14.00
N LEU A 80 -7.78 4.12 -15.00
CA LEU A 80 -7.43 2.71 -15.20
C LEU A 80 -6.60 2.15 -14.05
N SER A 81 -5.69 2.95 -13.50
CA SER A 81 -4.86 2.55 -12.37
C SER A 81 -5.67 2.45 -11.08
N THR A 82 -6.56 3.41 -10.82
CA THR A 82 -7.52 3.34 -9.70
C THR A 82 -8.39 2.08 -9.82
N LEU A 83 -8.89 1.75 -11.01
CA LEU A 83 -9.68 0.54 -11.24
C LEU A 83 -8.89 -0.73 -10.91
N LEU A 84 -7.65 -0.84 -11.38
CA LEU A 84 -6.79 -1.99 -11.10
C LEU A 84 -6.54 -2.16 -9.60
N VAL A 85 -6.25 -1.05 -8.90
CA VAL A 85 -6.02 -1.05 -7.45
C VAL A 85 -7.29 -1.48 -6.71
N SER A 86 -8.47 -0.94 -7.06
CA SER A 86 -9.73 -1.35 -6.44
C SER A 86 -10.01 -2.86 -6.58
N VAL A 87 -9.63 -3.46 -7.72
CA VAL A 87 -9.76 -4.92 -7.91
C VAL A 87 -8.77 -5.69 -7.02
N LEU A 88 -7.54 -5.21 -6.86
CA LEU A 88 -6.55 -5.82 -5.97
C LEU A 88 -6.99 -5.77 -4.50
N ILE A 89 -7.49 -4.62 -4.04
CA ILE A 89 -8.02 -4.45 -2.67
C ILE A 89 -9.20 -5.40 -2.44
N PHE A 90 -10.12 -5.48 -3.41
CA PHE A 90 -11.25 -6.41 -3.31
C PHE A 90 -10.81 -7.87 -3.22
N TYR A 91 -9.80 -8.25 -4.01
CA TYR A 91 -9.22 -9.60 -3.97
C TYR A 91 -8.51 -9.89 -2.64
N ALA A 92 -7.72 -8.94 -2.12
CA ALA A 92 -7.06 -9.07 -0.83
C ALA A 92 -8.09 -9.25 0.31
N GLY A 93 -9.15 -8.44 0.32
CA GLY A 93 -10.25 -8.58 1.27
C GLY A 93 -10.95 -9.94 1.18
N PHE A 94 -11.14 -10.47 -0.04
CA PHE A 94 -11.69 -11.80 -0.24
C PHE A 94 -10.79 -12.92 0.33
N GLU A 95 -9.48 -12.85 0.10
CA GLU A 95 -8.52 -13.81 0.67
C GLU A 95 -8.53 -13.76 2.20
N ILE A 96 -8.56 -12.57 2.81
CA ILE A 96 -8.64 -12.40 4.27
C ILE A 96 -9.90 -13.09 4.83
N VAL A 97 -11.06 -12.87 4.21
CA VAL A 97 -12.32 -13.51 4.64
C VAL A 97 -12.22 -15.03 4.51
N ARG A 98 -11.73 -15.52 3.37
CA ARG A 98 -11.57 -16.95 3.10
C ARG A 98 -10.64 -17.62 4.12
N GLU A 99 -9.49 -17.02 4.39
CA GLU A 99 -8.50 -17.54 5.33
C GLU A 99 -9.02 -17.49 6.78
N SER A 100 -9.72 -16.42 7.14
CA SER A 100 -10.34 -16.26 8.46
C SER A 100 -11.40 -17.33 8.72
N LEU A 101 -12.27 -17.60 7.74
CA LEU A 101 -13.28 -18.66 7.83
C LEU A 101 -12.66 -20.06 7.95
N ALA A 102 -11.56 -20.32 7.24
CA ALA A 102 -10.84 -21.58 7.34
C ALA A 102 -10.19 -21.80 8.72
N LYS A 103 -9.73 -20.71 9.35
CA LYS A 103 -9.03 -20.77 10.65
C LYS A 103 -9.96 -20.73 11.86
N ILE A 104 -11.22 -20.34 11.73
CA ILE A 104 -12.20 -20.30 12.84
C ILE A 104 -12.33 -21.65 13.58
N PHE A 105 -12.20 -22.77 12.85
CA PHE A 105 -12.37 -24.11 13.42
C PHE A 105 -11.04 -24.80 13.79
N VAL A 106 -9.90 -24.15 13.58
CA VAL A 106 -8.57 -24.71 13.86
C VAL A 106 -7.93 -23.96 15.02
N SER A 107 -7.74 -24.65 16.15
CA SER A 107 -7.02 -24.07 17.29
C SER A 107 -5.51 -24.12 17.03
N TYR A 108 -4.92 -22.98 16.68
CA TYR A 108 -3.47 -22.83 16.59
C TYR A 108 -2.92 -22.41 17.96
N GLN A 109 -1.92 -23.14 18.48
CA GLN A 109 -1.08 -22.64 19.56
C GLN A 109 -0.13 -21.59 18.99
N LEU A 110 -0.60 -20.34 18.99
CA LEU A 110 0.19 -19.18 18.59
C LEU A 110 1.18 -18.84 19.70
N HIS A 111 2.43 -19.28 19.54
CA HIS A 111 3.55 -18.68 20.28
C HIS A 111 3.84 -17.31 19.67
N ILE A 112 3.25 -16.26 20.24
CA ILE A 112 3.52 -14.88 19.86
C ILE A 112 4.57 -14.33 20.82
N PRO A 113 5.86 -14.27 20.42
CA PRO A 113 6.88 -13.67 21.28
C PRO A 113 6.55 -12.20 21.54
N LEU A 114 6.89 -11.66 22.71
CA LEU A 114 6.60 -10.26 23.06
C LEU A 114 7.17 -9.26 22.04
N VAL A 115 8.31 -9.61 21.43
CA VAL A 115 8.94 -8.88 20.33
C VAL A 115 8.03 -8.76 19.11
N ALA A 116 7.21 -9.79 18.84
CA ALA A 116 6.28 -9.77 17.73
C ALA A 116 5.16 -8.73 17.94
N VAL A 117 4.64 -8.66 19.17
CA VAL A 117 3.58 -7.71 19.53
C VAL A 117 4.11 -6.28 19.46
N SER A 118 5.31 -6.01 19.99
CA SER A 118 5.88 -4.67 19.97
C SER A 118 6.19 -4.16 18.57
N VAL A 119 6.68 -5.03 17.67
CA VAL A 119 6.88 -4.69 16.25
C VAL A 119 5.56 -4.41 15.56
N ALA A 120 4.52 -5.24 15.78
CA ALA A 120 3.20 -5.03 15.19
C ALA A 120 2.54 -3.72 15.65
N VAL A 121 2.66 -3.38 16.94
CA VAL A 121 2.12 -2.11 17.48
C VAL A 121 2.86 -0.90 16.91
N LEU A 122 4.20 -0.95 16.85
CA LEU A 122 4.98 0.12 16.24
C LEU A 122 4.62 0.32 14.78
N ASP A 123 4.43 -0.77 14.06
CA ASP A 123 4.05 -0.73 12.66
C ASP A 123 2.66 -0.11 12.46
N ALA A 124 1.66 -0.54 13.23
CA ALA A 124 0.31 0.01 13.15
C ALA A 124 0.29 1.53 13.37
N ILE A 125 1.12 2.04 14.30
CA ILE A 125 1.26 3.48 14.53
C ILE A 125 1.86 4.18 13.30
N VAL A 126 2.91 3.59 12.69
CA VAL A 126 3.58 4.18 11.53
C VAL A 126 2.68 4.16 10.29
N MET A 127 2.01 3.05 10.00
CA MET A 127 1.06 2.93 8.89
C MET A 127 -0.09 3.91 9.03
N PHE A 128 -0.68 4.04 10.23
CA PHE A 128 -1.74 5.01 10.47
C PHE A 128 -1.30 6.46 10.21
N LEU A 129 -0.08 6.83 10.62
CA LEU A 129 0.48 8.16 10.33
C LEU A 129 0.78 8.37 8.84
N LEU A 130 1.21 7.32 8.14
CA LEU A 130 1.46 7.37 6.69
C LEU A 130 0.15 7.47 5.90
N GLY A 131 -0.84 6.62 6.15
CA GLY A 131 -2.13 6.62 5.45
C GLY A 131 -2.85 7.96 5.60
N THR A 132 -2.89 8.51 6.81
CA THR A 132 -3.45 9.85 7.05
C THR A 132 -2.70 10.96 6.30
N TYR A 133 -1.38 10.83 6.12
CA TYR A 133 -0.58 11.77 5.33
C TYR A 133 -0.85 11.64 3.83
N GLU A 134 -0.98 10.42 3.31
CA GLU A 134 -1.30 10.15 1.91
C GLU A 134 -2.68 10.64 1.52
N VAL A 135 -3.71 10.34 2.31
CA VAL A 135 -5.08 10.84 2.08
C VAL A 135 -5.09 12.37 2.03
N LYS A 136 -4.35 13.03 2.92
CA LYS A 136 -4.27 14.49 2.98
C LYS A 136 -3.62 15.08 1.73
N ILE A 137 -2.63 14.40 1.15
CA ILE A 137 -1.96 14.84 -0.08
C ILE A 137 -2.78 14.49 -1.30
N GLY A 138 -3.32 13.27 -1.40
CA GLY A 138 -4.17 12.80 -2.48
C GLY A 138 -5.35 13.75 -2.70
N ARG A 139 -6.00 14.19 -1.63
CA ARG A 139 -7.06 15.22 -1.70
C ARG A 139 -6.57 16.57 -2.21
N LYS A 140 -5.35 17.00 -1.86
CA LYS A 140 -4.78 18.29 -2.33
C LYS A 140 -4.42 18.27 -3.81
N ILE A 141 -4.02 17.12 -4.34
CA ILE A 141 -3.61 16.97 -5.75
C ILE A 141 -4.71 16.35 -6.63
N ASN A 142 -5.91 16.12 -6.09
CA ASN A 142 -7.02 15.41 -6.75
C ASN A 142 -6.63 14.03 -7.31
N ALA A 143 -5.68 13.34 -6.68
CA ALA A 143 -5.29 11.99 -7.07
C ALA A 143 -6.14 10.97 -6.31
N GLN A 144 -7.15 10.38 -6.97
CA GLN A 144 -8.04 9.41 -6.34
C GLN A 144 -7.31 8.12 -5.97
N SER A 145 -6.35 7.72 -6.79
CA SER A 145 -5.51 6.54 -6.56
C SER A 145 -4.72 6.63 -5.25
N LEU A 146 -4.16 7.80 -4.93
CA LEU A 146 -3.42 8.02 -3.68
C LEU A 146 -4.33 8.12 -2.44
N VAL A 147 -5.57 8.60 -2.60
CA VAL A 147 -6.56 8.61 -1.52
C VAL A 147 -7.04 7.19 -1.21
N ALA A 148 -7.21 6.34 -2.23
CA ALA A 148 -7.58 4.95 -2.05
C ALA A 148 -6.51 4.17 -1.28
N ASP A 149 -5.26 4.30 -1.70
CA ASP A 149 -4.09 3.66 -1.08
C ASP A 149 -3.96 4.05 0.41
N GLY A 150 -3.94 5.35 0.72
CA GLY A 150 -3.81 5.80 2.11
C GLY A 150 -5.05 5.56 2.99
N SER A 151 -6.19 5.15 2.41
CA SER A 151 -7.38 4.74 3.19
C SER A 151 -7.38 3.25 3.52
N GLU A 152 -6.56 2.46 2.84
CA GLU A 152 -6.33 1.04 3.11
C GLU A 152 -5.29 0.83 4.21
N SER A 153 -4.23 1.65 4.23
CA SER A 153 -3.14 1.65 5.24
C SER A 153 -3.58 2.09 6.65
#